data_AF-A0A1H9P3H7-F1
#
_entry.id   AF-A0A1H9P3H7-F1
#
_cell.length_a   1.000
_cell.length_b   1.000
_cell.length_c   1.000
_cell.angle_alpha   90.00
_cell.angle_beta   90.00
_cell.angle_gamma   90.00
#
_symmetry.space_group_name_H-M   'P 1'
#
loop_
_entity.id
_entity.type
_entity.pdbx_description
1 polymer ?
#
loop_
_entity_poly.entity_id
_entity_poly.type
_entity_poly.pdbx_seq_one_letter_code
_entity_poly.pdbx_strand_id
1 'polypeptide(L)'
;MIRNPIDVSTRVSPNLSALIENRLNMVEPDEYVTLALVRDYLTDMLSAAFTETEHIHHFDINDSLLDELDALIEEFGETALANDFVQNSASEPMTRVIEAVINSRDQDNPPTLETIREAIAMGLPARLVGDGVLDEDEDDALLEEIEALIDRHGDDALAEEFLRYE
;
A
#
# COMPACT_ATOMS: atom_id res chain seq x y z
N MET A 1 -26.79 -7.10 8.34
CA MET A 1 -25.55 -7.88 8.26
C MET A 1 -24.45 -6.87 8.03
N ILE A 2 -23.63 -6.63 9.04
CA ILE A 2 -22.47 -5.75 8.93
C ILE A 2 -21.43 -6.62 8.24
N ARG A 3 -21.17 -6.38 6.94
CA ARG A 3 -20.05 -7.02 6.26
C ARG A 3 -18.80 -6.50 6.95
N ASN A 4 -18.00 -7.39 7.51
CA ASN A 4 -16.74 -7.01 8.14
C ASN A 4 -15.92 -6.21 7.11
N PRO A 5 -15.38 -5.03 7.47
CA PRO A 5 -14.48 -4.27 6.59
C PRO A 5 -13.14 -4.99 6.32
N ILE A 6 -12.90 -6.15 6.94
CA ILE A 6 -11.63 -6.89 6.94
C ILE A 6 -11.35 -7.65 5.61
N ASP A 7 -12.31 -7.78 4.69
CA ASP A 7 -12.16 -8.67 3.51
C ASP A 7 -12.22 -7.99 2.14
N VAL A 8 -12.40 -6.66 2.07
CA VAL A 8 -12.46 -5.95 0.78
C VAL A 8 -11.12 -5.33 0.41
N SER A 9 -10.35 -4.84 1.39
CA SER A 9 -9.03 -4.27 1.16
C SER A 9 -8.01 -5.32 0.66
N THR A 10 -8.23 -6.61 0.96
CA THR A 10 -7.41 -7.73 0.44
C THR A 10 -7.70 -8.06 -1.04
N ARG A 11 -8.78 -7.54 -1.61
CA ARG A 11 -9.13 -7.71 -3.03
C ARG A 11 -8.57 -6.62 -3.94
N VAL A 12 -7.84 -5.68 -3.34
CA VAL A 12 -7.24 -4.55 -4.02
C VAL A 12 -5.74 -4.79 -4.06
N SER A 13 -5.09 -4.49 -5.18
CA SER A 13 -3.65 -4.50 -5.29
C SER A 13 -3.05 -3.37 -4.43
N PRO A 14 -1.80 -3.53 -3.98
CA PRO A 14 -1.11 -2.46 -3.24
C PRO A 14 -1.07 -1.14 -4.01
N ASN A 15 -0.93 -1.22 -5.33
CA ASN A 15 -0.87 -0.07 -6.23
C ASN A 15 -2.22 0.66 -6.31
N LEU A 16 -3.34 -0.08 -6.50
CA LEU A 16 -4.67 0.53 -6.55
C LEU A 16 -5.06 1.11 -5.18
N SER A 17 -4.72 0.41 -4.10
CA SER A 17 -4.89 0.90 -2.73
C SER A 17 -4.16 2.22 -2.49
N ALA A 18 -2.87 2.30 -2.85
CA ALA A 18 -2.06 3.50 -2.71
C ALA A 18 -2.64 4.67 -3.53
N LEU A 19 -3.19 4.40 -4.70
CA LEU A 19 -3.82 5.42 -5.54
C LEU A 19 -5.12 5.94 -4.93
N ILE A 20 -5.97 5.04 -4.41
CA ILE A 20 -7.20 5.39 -3.71
C ILE A 20 -6.89 6.25 -2.48
N GLU A 21 -5.90 5.86 -1.69
CA GLU A 21 -5.44 6.58 -0.51
C GLU A 21 -4.87 7.96 -0.86
N ASN A 22 -4.04 8.06 -1.91
CA ASN A 22 -3.54 9.33 -2.41
C ASN A 22 -4.68 10.28 -2.80
N ARG A 23 -5.71 9.75 -3.48
CA ARG A 23 -6.89 10.52 -3.84
C ARG A 23 -7.67 10.98 -2.60
N LEU A 24 -7.83 10.13 -1.60
CA LEU A 24 -8.49 10.48 -0.33
C LEU A 24 -7.75 11.61 0.41
N ASN A 25 -6.41 11.57 0.43
CA ASN A 25 -5.59 12.60 1.06
C ASN A 25 -5.64 13.97 0.35
N MET A 26 -5.98 14.02 -0.93
CA MET A 26 -6.14 15.27 -1.70
C MET A 26 -7.52 15.91 -1.54
N VAL A 27 -8.49 15.16 -1.02
CA VAL A 27 -9.89 15.55 -0.91
C VAL A 27 -10.15 16.11 0.50
N GLU A 28 -11.05 17.09 0.61
CA GLU A 28 -11.39 17.68 1.91
C GLU A 28 -12.02 16.63 2.84
N PRO A 29 -11.77 16.68 4.16
CA PRO A 29 -12.16 15.62 5.11
C PRO A 29 -13.67 15.37 5.26
N ASP A 30 -14.52 16.24 4.69
CA ASP A 30 -15.98 16.11 4.68
C ASP A 30 -16.52 15.53 3.36
N GLU A 31 -15.66 15.26 2.38
CA GLU A 31 -16.05 14.78 1.06
C GLU A 31 -15.84 13.25 0.95
N TYR A 32 -16.94 12.56 0.62
CA TYR A 32 -16.93 11.11 0.43
C TYR A 32 -16.42 10.75 -0.96
N VAL A 33 -15.25 10.13 -1.03
CA VAL A 33 -14.72 9.59 -2.29
C VAL A 33 -15.31 8.21 -2.53
N THR A 34 -15.91 8.01 -3.70
CA THR A 34 -16.44 6.71 -4.15
C THR A 34 -15.54 6.09 -5.22
N LEU A 35 -15.71 4.78 -5.48
CA LEU A 35 -14.97 4.11 -6.56
C LEU A 35 -15.18 4.79 -7.93
N ALA A 36 -16.38 5.31 -8.21
CA ALA A 36 -16.62 6.09 -9.43
C ALA A 36 -15.74 7.33 -9.55
N LEU A 37 -15.53 8.05 -8.44
CA LEU A 37 -14.67 9.24 -8.40
C LEU A 37 -13.18 8.88 -8.57
N VAL A 38 -12.75 7.75 -8.02
CA VAL A 38 -11.40 7.23 -8.25
C VAL A 38 -11.22 6.85 -9.71
N ARG A 39 -12.22 6.24 -10.34
CA ARG A 39 -12.17 5.83 -11.76
C ARG A 39 -12.09 7.02 -12.70
N ASP A 40 -12.89 8.04 -12.44
CA ASP A 40 -12.86 9.29 -13.20
C ASP A 40 -11.47 9.95 -13.11
N TYR A 41 -10.90 10.02 -11.90
CA TYR A 41 -9.54 10.51 -11.67
C TYR A 41 -8.47 9.70 -12.42
N LEU A 42 -8.55 8.36 -12.39
CA LEU A 42 -7.61 7.48 -13.07
C LEU A 42 -7.71 7.63 -14.60
N THR A 43 -8.93 7.81 -15.12
CA THR A 43 -9.20 8.03 -16.54
C THR A 43 -8.69 9.40 -17.01
N ASP A 44 -8.83 10.44 -16.18
CA ASP A 44 -8.28 11.78 -16.46
C ASP A 44 -6.75 11.76 -16.46
N MET A 45 -6.13 11.08 -15.49
CA MET A 45 -4.69 10.89 -15.42
C MET A 45 -4.14 10.10 -16.62
N LEU A 46 -4.80 9.01 -17.00
CA LEU A 46 -4.50 8.26 -18.23
C LEU A 46 -4.58 9.15 -19.47
N SER A 47 -5.58 10.03 -19.53
CA SER A 47 -5.76 10.96 -20.65
C SER A 47 -4.68 12.04 -20.69
N ALA A 48 -4.19 12.50 -19.54
CA ALA A 48 -3.09 13.46 -19.42
C ALA A 48 -1.72 12.83 -19.71
N ALA A 49 -1.55 11.56 -19.32
CA ALA A 49 -0.34 10.77 -19.54
C ALA A 49 0.03 10.71 -21.03
N PHE A 50 -0.93 10.58 -21.96
CA PHE A 50 -0.71 10.54 -23.41
C PHE A 50 0.20 11.66 -24.00
N THR A 51 0.48 12.73 -23.26
CA THR A 51 1.26 13.90 -23.71
C THR A 51 2.78 13.83 -23.41
N GLU A 52 3.26 12.93 -22.55
CA GLU A 52 4.69 12.82 -22.18
C GLU A 52 5.38 11.62 -22.86
N THR A 53 6.70 11.41 -22.72
CA THR A 53 7.50 10.53 -23.61
C THR A 53 8.04 9.24 -22.92
N GLU A 54 7.72 8.99 -21.65
CA GLU A 54 8.18 7.81 -20.87
C GLU A 54 7.09 6.73 -20.65
N HIS A 55 6.35 6.35 -21.69
CA HIS A 55 4.98 5.82 -21.52
C HIS A 55 4.77 4.31 -21.44
N ILE A 56 5.67 3.47 -21.95
CA ILE A 56 5.29 2.07 -22.19
C ILE A 56 4.99 1.35 -20.87
N HIS A 57 5.87 1.47 -19.87
CA HIS A 57 5.66 0.81 -18.57
C HIS A 57 4.56 1.45 -17.72
N HIS A 58 4.42 2.77 -17.75
CA HIS A 58 3.42 3.48 -16.94
C HIS A 58 1.99 3.26 -17.48
N PHE A 59 1.84 3.11 -18.80
CA PHE A 59 0.57 2.83 -19.45
C PHE A 59 0.05 1.42 -19.13
N ASP A 60 0.90 0.38 -19.22
CA ASP A 60 0.51 -1.00 -18.87
C ASP A 60 0.06 -1.13 -17.40
N ILE A 61 0.69 -0.35 -16.49
CA ILE A 61 0.32 -0.29 -15.08
C ILE A 61 -1.05 0.39 -14.92
N ASN A 62 -1.27 1.54 -15.55
CA ASN A 62 -2.54 2.26 -15.42
C ASN A 62 -3.74 1.54 -16.05
N ASP A 63 -3.55 0.83 -17.17
CA ASP A 63 -4.61 0.01 -17.79
C ASP A 63 -5.00 -1.15 -16.86
N SER A 64 -4.00 -1.82 -16.25
CA SER A 64 -4.24 -2.86 -15.24
C SER A 64 -4.96 -2.33 -14.01
N LEU A 65 -4.63 -1.12 -13.53
CA LEU A 65 -5.32 -0.48 -12.41
C LEU A 65 -6.76 -0.10 -12.76
N LEU A 66 -7.03 0.31 -14.00
CA LEU A 66 -8.38 0.63 -14.46
C LEU A 66 -9.24 -0.61 -14.55
N ASP A 67 -8.73 -1.71 -15.12
CA ASP A 67 -9.41 -3.00 -15.18
C ASP A 67 -9.71 -3.54 -13.77
N GLU A 68 -8.75 -3.43 -12.86
CA GLU A 68 -8.94 -3.82 -11.46
C GLU A 68 -10.03 -2.98 -10.79
N LEU A 69 -10.02 -1.66 -10.99
CA LEU A 69 -11.03 -0.77 -10.44
C LEU A 69 -12.42 -0.99 -11.04
N ASP A 70 -12.50 -1.28 -12.35
CA ASP A 70 -13.76 -1.64 -13.01
C ASP A 70 -14.31 -2.96 -12.44
N ALA A 71 -13.46 -3.96 -12.17
CA ALA A 71 -13.87 -5.19 -11.51
C ALA A 71 -14.42 -4.94 -10.09
N LEU A 72 -13.80 -4.05 -9.31
CA LEU A 72 -14.31 -3.66 -7.99
C LEU A 72 -15.65 -2.91 -8.10
N ILE A 73 -15.83 -2.06 -9.10
CA ILE A 73 -17.10 -1.35 -9.34
C ILE A 73 -18.20 -2.32 -9.75
N GLU A 74 -17.90 -3.33 -10.57
CA GLU A 74 -18.86 -4.37 -10.94
C GLU A 74 -19.29 -5.22 -9.73
N GLU A 75 -18.37 -5.52 -8.81
CA GLU A 75 -18.65 -6.35 -7.62
C GLU A 75 -19.32 -5.58 -6.48
N PHE A 76 -18.86 -4.36 -6.18
CA PHE A 76 -19.26 -3.58 -5.00
C PHE A 76 -20.14 -2.37 -5.32
N GLY A 77 -20.19 -1.94 -6.58
CA GLY A 77 -20.97 -0.82 -7.07
C GLY A 77 -20.20 0.50 -7.08
N GLU A 78 -20.58 1.37 -8.02
CA GLU A 78 -19.99 2.70 -8.25
C GLU A 78 -20.07 3.66 -7.05
N THR A 79 -21.03 3.42 -6.15
CA THR A 79 -21.28 4.22 -4.95
C THR A 79 -20.54 3.71 -3.71
N ALA A 80 -19.76 2.63 -3.83
CA ALA A 80 -18.96 2.12 -2.73
C ALA A 80 -17.90 3.15 -2.32
N LEU A 81 -17.69 3.31 -1.01
CA LEU A 81 -16.76 4.29 -0.46
C LEU A 81 -15.34 3.79 -0.68
N ALA A 82 -14.49 4.62 -1.28
CA ALA A 82 -13.13 4.26 -1.62
C ALA A 82 -12.26 4.01 -0.36
N ASN A 83 -12.61 4.64 0.77
CA ASN A 83 -11.94 4.42 2.05
C ASN A 83 -11.96 2.95 2.52
N ASP A 84 -12.99 2.18 2.17
CA ASP A 84 -13.05 0.75 2.52
C ASP A 84 -12.00 -0.08 1.75
N PHE A 85 -11.47 0.43 0.64
CA PHE A 85 -10.54 -0.26 -0.27
C PHE A 85 -9.07 0.12 -0.03
N VAL A 86 -8.78 1.00 0.92
CA VAL A 86 -7.41 1.33 1.33
C VAL A 86 -6.85 0.23 2.22
N GLN A 87 -5.77 -0.38 1.77
CA GLN A 87 -4.90 -1.24 2.57
C GLN A 87 -4.01 -0.35 3.45
N ASN A 88 -4.40 -0.17 4.72
CA ASN A 88 -3.56 0.46 5.75
C ASN A 88 -2.45 -0.48 6.26
N SER A 89 -2.04 -1.46 5.45
CA SER A 89 -1.18 -2.55 5.90
C SER A 89 0.05 -2.65 5.02
N ALA A 90 1.17 -2.98 5.65
CA ALA A 90 2.38 -3.41 4.97
C ALA A 90 2.08 -4.63 4.07
N SER A 91 2.86 -4.78 2.99
CA SER A 91 2.91 -6.01 2.21
C SER A 91 3.28 -7.20 3.11
N GLU A 92 3.01 -8.42 2.66
CA GLU A 92 3.43 -9.62 3.40
C GLU A 92 4.94 -9.65 3.72
N PRO A 93 5.87 -9.41 2.76
CA PRO A 93 7.29 -9.37 3.07
C PRO A 93 7.66 -8.22 4.02
N MET A 94 7.03 -7.04 3.88
CA MET A 94 7.25 -5.94 4.82
C MET A 94 6.72 -6.24 6.22
N THR A 95 5.60 -6.95 6.33
CA THR A 95 5.05 -7.43 7.60
C THR A 95 6.06 -8.35 8.29
N ARG A 96 6.66 -9.32 7.57
CA ARG A 96 7.70 -10.20 8.13
C ARG A 96 8.93 -9.42 8.60
N VAL A 97 9.31 -8.36 7.89
CA VAL A 97 10.42 -7.48 8.28
C VAL A 97 10.09 -6.74 9.57
N ILE A 98 8.90 -6.13 9.65
CA ILE A 98 8.41 -5.43 10.85
C ILE A 98 8.35 -6.39 12.03
N GLU A 99 7.81 -7.60 11.86
CA GLU A 99 7.79 -8.63 12.89
C GLU A 99 9.18 -9.06 13.33
N ALA A 100 10.13 -9.23 12.41
CA ALA A 100 11.50 -9.58 12.74
C ALA A 100 12.16 -8.48 13.61
N VAL A 101 11.92 -7.22 13.29
CA VAL A 101 12.40 -6.09 14.11
C VAL A 101 11.74 -6.10 15.48
N ILE A 102 10.42 -6.25 15.56
CA ILE A 102 9.68 -6.31 16.83
C ILE A 102 10.18 -7.46 17.71
N ASN A 103 10.31 -8.66 17.14
CA ASN A 103 10.76 -9.85 17.86
C ASN A 103 12.23 -9.79 18.31
N SER A 104 13.05 -8.94 17.68
CA SER A 104 14.46 -8.75 18.04
C SER A 104 14.70 -7.68 19.11
N ARG A 105 13.67 -6.87 19.41
CA ARG A 105 13.76 -5.74 20.35
C ARG A 105 12.99 -6.06 21.64
N ASP A 106 13.39 -5.43 22.73
CA ASP A 106 12.66 -5.49 23.99
C ASP A 106 11.31 -4.73 23.85
N GLN A 107 10.24 -5.30 24.41
CA GLN A 107 8.85 -4.80 24.28
C GLN A 107 8.61 -3.39 24.86
N ASP A 108 9.58 -2.82 25.57
CA ASP A 108 9.45 -1.51 26.21
C ASP A 108 9.51 -0.32 25.24
N ASN A 109 9.92 -0.53 23.98
CA ASN A 109 9.90 0.53 22.96
C ASN A 109 9.54 -0.03 21.57
N PRO A 110 8.26 0.08 21.15
CA PRO A 110 7.84 -0.39 19.83
C PRO A 110 8.59 0.36 18.73
N PRO A 111 9.02 -0.34 17.66
CA PRO A 111 9.78 0.29 16.57
C PRO A 111 8.88 1.23 15.76
N THR A 112 9.45 2.36 15.35
CA THR A 112 8.83 3.29 14.40
C THR A 112 9.15 2.91 12.96
N LEU A 113 8.45 3.49 11.97
CA LEU A 113 8.78 3.29 10.56
C LEU A 113 10.22 3.72 10.23
N GLU A 114 10.74 4.78 10.86
CA GLU A 114 12.16 5.15 10.74
C GLU A 114 13.08 4.00 11.20
N THR A 115 12.75 3.37 12.32
CA THR A 115 13.51 2.24 12.86
C THR A 115 13.52 1.05 11.89
N ILE A 116 12.40 0.80 11.20
CA ILE A 116 12.30 -0.25 10.18
C ILE A 116 13.17 0.11 8.97
N ARG A 117 13.11 1.36 8.48
CA ARG A 117 13.94 1.84 7.38
C ARG A 117 15.43 1.71 7.68
N GLU A 118 15.86 2.09 8.89
CA GLU A 118 17.25 1.90 9.33
C GLU A 118 17.64 0.41 9.35
N ALA A 119 16.77 -0.46 9.85
CA ALA A 119 17.02 -1.89 9.86
C ALA A 119 17.17 -2.47 8.43
N ILE A 120 16.31 -2.02 7.50
CA ILE A 120 16.41 -2.37 6.08
C ILE A 120 17.75 -1.91 5.50
N ALA A 121 18.12 -0.64 5.73
CA ALA A 121 19.40 -0.08 5.25
C ALA A 121 20.63 -0.76 5.88
N MET A 122 20.51 -1.32 7.09
CA MET A 122 21.55 -2.11 7.76
C MET A 122 21.66 -3.56 7.24
N GLY A 123 20.85 -3.95 6.25
CA GLY A 123 20.91 -5.26 5.62
C GLY A 123 20.08 -6.34 6.32
N LEU A 124 19.04 -5.96 7.08
CA LEU A 124 18.08 -6.91 7.62
C LEU A 124 17.43 -7.80 6.53
N PRO A 125 17.00 -7.29 5.35
CA PRO A 125 16.43 -8.12 4.30
C PRO A 125 17.37 -9.25 3.86
N ALA A 126 18.64 -8.93 3.59
CA ALA A 126 19.63 -9.94 3.22
C ALA A 126 19.82 -11.03 4.29
N ARG A 127 19.67 -10.67 5.58
CA ARG A 127 19.68 -11.63 6.68
C ARG A 127 18.44 -12.52 6.66
N LEU A 128 17.27 -11.94 6.44
CA LEU A 128 16.00 -12.65 6.37
C LEU A 128 15.92 -13.60 5.17
N VAL A 129 16.50 -13.21 4.03
CA VAL A 129 16.69 -14.09 2.86
C VAL A 129 17.62 -15.26 3.24
N GLY A 130 18.74 -14.98 3.91
CA GLY A 130 19.65 -16.02 4.41
C GLY A 130 19.02 -16.97 5.44
N ASP A 131 18.07 -16.49 6.23
CA ASP A 131 17.31 -17.25 7.22
C ASP A 131 16.10 -17.99 6.60
N GLY A 132 15.80 -17.77 5.31
CA GLY A 132 14.68 -18.38 4.59
C GLY A 132 13.30 -17.81 4.95
N VAL A 133 13.27 -16.59 5.50
CA VAL A 133 12.04 -15.86 5.86
C VAL A 133 11.52 -15.01 4.70
N LEU A 134 12.43 -14.53 3.85
CA LEU A 134 12.14 -13.81 2.61
C LEU A 134 12.74 -14.57 1.41
N ASP A 135 12.12 -14.41 0.25
CA ASP A 135 12.68 -14.84 -1.03
C ASP A 135 13.67 -13.80 -1.59
N GLU A 136 14.54 -14.23 -2.50
CA GLU A 136 15.63 -13.41 -3.08
C GLU A 136 15.16 -12.25 -3.96
N ASP A 137 13.89 -12.25 -4.38
CA ASP A 137 13.28 -11.20 -5.18
C ASP A 137 12.41 -10.25 -4.32
N GLU A 138 12.16 -10.59 -3.06
CA GLU A 138 11.30 -9.81 -2.16
C GLU A 138 12.04 -8.63 -1.51
N ASP A 139 13.38 -8.63 -1.44
CA ASP A 139 14.15 -7.60 -0.77
C ASP A 139 14.32 -6.30 -1.57
N ASP A 140 14.30 -6.38 -2.89
CA ASP A 140 14.45 -5.24 -3.81
C ASP A 140 13.37 -4.16 -3.63
N ALA A 141 12.13 -4.56 -3.27
CA ALA A 141 10.98 -3.65 -3.15
C ALA A 141 10.79 -3.08 -1.74
N LEU A 142 11.44 -3.64 -0.72
CA LEU A 142 11.19 -3.26 0.69
C LEU A 142 11.61 -1.83 1.00
N LEU A 143 12.71 -1.35 0.43
CA LEU A 143 13.19 0.01 0.71
C LEU A 143 12.24 1.06 0.12
N GLU A 144 11.75 0.82 -1.11
CA GLU A 144 10.77 1.70 -1.75
C GLU A 144 9.44 1.69 -0.97
N GLU A 145 9.01 0.51 -0.50
CA GLU A 145 7.79 0.38 0.29
C GLU A 145 7.87 1.11 1.64
N ILE A 146 8.97 0.97 2.40
CA ILE A 146 9.09 1.65 3.69
C ILE A 146 9.20 3.16 3.53
N GLU A 147 9.84 3.65 2.46
CA GLU A 147 9.86 5.08 2.14
C GLU A 147 8.45 5.58 1.79
N ALA A 148 7.68 4.80 1.04
CA ALA A 148 6.28 5.12 0.76
C ALA A 148 5.42 5.15 2.04
N LEU A 149 5.64 4.23 2.99
CA LEU A 149 4.93 4.23 4.28
C LEU A 149 5.32 5.44 5.14
N ILE A 150 6.60 5.79 5.20
CA ILE A 150 7.10 6.96 5.94
C ILE A 150 6.54 8.25 5.34
N ASP A 151 6.57 8.40 4.02
CA ASP A 151 6.03 9.58 3.35
C ASP A 151 4.53 9.79 3.62
N ARG A 152 3.79 8.69 3.84
CA ARG A 152 2.34 8.70 4.09
C ARG A 152 1.97 8.90 5.55
N HIS A 153 2.68 8.26 6.47
CA HIS A 153 2.29 8.19 7.89
C HIS A 153 3.24 8.94 8.83
N GLY A 154 4.41 9.35 8.33
CA GLY A 154 5.47 9.96 9.10
C GLY A 154 6.49 8.95 9.63
N ASP A 155 7.70 9.42 9.89
CA ASP A 155 8.83 8.65 10.40
C ASP A 155 8.59 8.11 11.82
N ASP A 156 7.85 8.88 12.64
CA ASP A 156 7.48 8.55 14.02
C ASP A 156 6.31 7.54 14.14
N ALA A 157 5.67 7.15 13.04
CA ALA A 157 4.54 6.22 13.09
C ALA A 157 4.98 4.84 13.60
N LEU A 158 4.15 4.19 14.41
CA LEU A 158 4.47 2.90 15.01
C LEU A 158 4.36 1.79 13.96
N ALA A 159 5.43 1.02 13.78
CA ALA A 159 5.48 -0.02 12.75
C ALA A 159 4.47 -1.15 13.00
N GLU A 160 4.12 -1.41 14.27
CA GLU A 160 3.14 -2.43 14.64
C GLU A 160 1.71 -2.14 14.10
N GLU A 161 1.38 -0.88 13.82
CA GLU A 161 0.06 -0.51 13.27
C GLU A 161 -0.12 -0.98 11.82
N PHE A 162 0.98 -1.28 11.13
CA PHE A 162 0.99 -1.74 9.75
C PHE A 162 1.07 -3.26 9.63
N LEU A 163 1.17 -3.99 10.75
CA LEU A 163 1.11 -5.45 10.77
C LEU A 163 -0.27 -5.94 10.35
N ARG A 164 -0.31 -6.84 9.38
CA ARG A 164 -1.49 -7.65 9.11
C ARG A 164 -1.60 -8.77 10.15
N TYR A 165 -2.61 -8.69 11.01
CA TYR A 165 -3.06 -9.85 11.76
C TYR A 165 -3.94 -10.70 10.83
N GLU A 166 -3.39 -11.80 10.31
CA GLU A 166 -4.16 -12.87 9.66
C GLU A 166 -4.91 -13.76 10.68
#